data_AF-A0A7V8WA07-F1
#
_entry.id   AF-A0A7V8WA07-F1
#
_cell.length_a   1.000
_cell.length_b   1.000
_cell.length_c   1.000
_cell.angle_alpha   90.00
_cell.angle_beta   90.00
_cell.angle_gamma   90.00
#
_symmetry.space_group_name_H-M   'P 1'
#
loop_
_entity.id
_entity.type
_entity.pdbx_description
1 polymer ?
#
loop_
_entity_poly.entity_id
_entity_poly.type
_entity_poly.pdbx_seq_one_letter_code
_entity_poly.pdbx_strand_id
1 'polypeptide(L)'
;MATQASRTRLAPSVFRLPVERIRAGYYTDAYFNLAKQLLEAENRHPAVTMQVFQKEESVLGGIDEAIAVLKQCAGSFPQGGFDPGWEKLEVHALNEGDEIAP
;
A
#
# COMPACT_ATOMS: atom_id res chain seq x y z
N MET A 1 -13.79 19.42 23.95
CA MET A 1 -13.19 18.17 24.45
C MET A 1 -12.89 17.30 23.24
N ALA A 2 -11.62 17.10 22.91
CA ALA A 2 -11.25 16.24 21.78
C ALA A 2 -11.51 14.79 22.19
N THR A 3 -12.48 14.15 21.54
CA THR A 3 -12.69 12.71 21.64
C THR A 3 -11.39 12.04 21.22
N GLN A 4 -10.71 11.37 22.15
CA GLN A 4 -9.51 10.61 21.86
C GLN A 4 -9.92 9.50 20.89
N ALA A 5 -9.63 9.66 19.60
CA ALA A 5 -9.92 8.64 18.61
C ALA A 5 -9.21 7.35 19.05
N SER A 6 -9.94 6.23 19.05
CA SER A 6 -9.34 4.92 19.25
C SER A 6 -8.15 4.79 18.30
N ARG A 7 -6.94 4.54 18.82
CA ARG A 7 -5.72 4.32 18.03
C ARG A 7 -5.72 2.99 17.25
N THR A 8 -6.90 2.39 17.06
CA THR A 8 -7.04 1.14 16.31
C THR A 8 -7.20 1.47 14.83
N ARG A 9 -6.38 0.81 13.99
CA ARG A 9 -6.45 0.92 12.53
C ARG A 9 -7.82 0.52 12.00
N LEU A 10 -8.31 1.24 11.00
CA LEU A 10 -9.51 0.86 10.27
C LEU A 10 -9.29 -0.43 9.48
N ALA A 11 -10.34 -1.26 9.42
CA ALA A 11 -10.31 -2.49 8.63
C ALA A 11 -10.39 -2.17 7.13
N PRO A 12 -9.76 -2.97 6.24
CA PRO A 12 -9.82 -2.74 4.80
C PRO A 12 -11.24 -2.67 4.22
N SER A 13 -12.21 -3.36 4.85
CA SER A 13 -13.62 -3.36 4.45
C SER A 13 -14.35 -2.03 4.64
N VAL A 14 -13.77 -1.09 5.40
CA VAL A 14 -14.29 0.27 5.54
C VAL A 14 -14.11 1.05 4.22
N PHE A 15 -13.05 0.74 3.47
CA PHE A 15 -12.70 1.41 2.23
C PHE A 15 -13.36 0.72 1.04
N ARG A 16 -13.98 1.50 0.14
CA ARG A 16 -14.59 0.99 -1.10
C ARG A 16 -13.56 0.95 -2.22
N LEU A 17 -12.52 0.14 -2.03
CA LEU A 17 -11.40 0.05 -2.98
C LEU A 17 -11.82 -0.69 -4.27
N PRO A 18 -11.50 -0.18 -5.47
CA PRO A 18 -11.66 -0.91 -6.72
C PRO A 18 -10.54 -1.95 -6.89
N VAL A 19 -10.52 -2.95 -6.00
CA VAL A 19 -9.42 -3.92 -5.81
C VAL A 19 -8.96 -4.54 -7.13
N GLU A 20 -9.88 -5.03 -7.95
CA GLU A 20 -9.53 -5.68 -9.22
C GLU A 20 -8.83 -4.74 -10.21
N ARG A 21 -9.23 -3.46 -10.25
CA ARG A 21 -8.57 -2.46 -11.10
C ARG A 21 -7.21 -2.06 -10.57
N ILE A 22 -7.04 -1.98 -9.25
CA ILE A 22 -5.75 -1.69 -8.62
C ILE A 22 -4.78 -2.83 -8.90
N ARG A 23 -5.19 -4.09 -8.68
CA ARG A 23 -4.38 -5.28 -8.98
C ARG A 23 -3.98 -5.38 -10.46
N ALA A 24 -4.86 -4.95 -11.36
CA ALA A 24 -4.59 -4.87 -12.80
C ALA A 24 -3.69 -3.69 -13.20
N GLY A 25 -3.28 -2.83 -12.26
CA GLY A 25 -2.43 -1.67 -12.52
C GLY A 25 -3.12 -0.50 -13.21
N TYR A 26 -4.46 -0.43 -13.20
CA TYR A 26 -5.26 0.60 -13.89
C TYR A 26 -5.01 2.02 -13.35
N TYR A 27 -4.72 2.14 -12.06
CA TYR A 27 -4.46 3.41 -11.37
C TYR A 27 -2.95 3.67 -11.17
N THR A 28 -2.10 2.91 -11.87
CA THR A 28 -0.65 2.94 -11.70
C THR A 28 -0.01 3.50 -12.97
N ASP A 29 1.02 4.34 -12.80
CA ASP A 29 1.80 4.83 -13.94
C ASP A 29 2.39 3.67 -14.74
N ALA A 30 2.34 3.78 -16.07
CA ALA A 30 2.71 2.69 -16.98
C ALA A 30 4.11 2.12 -16.73
N TYR A 31 5.07 2.95 -16.31
CA TYR A 31 6.45 2.52 -16.06
C TYR A 31 6.56 1.49 -14.91
N PHE A 32 5.71 1.57 -13.88
CA PHE A 32 5.70 0.57 -12.80
C PHE A 32 5.16 -0.78 -13.30
N ASN A 33 4.11 -0.76 -14.13
CA ASN A 33 3.56 -1.97 -14.74
C ASN A 33 4.61 -2.65 -15.64
N LEU A 34 5.34 -1.86 -16.44
CA LEU A 34 6.41 -2.35 -17.30
C LEU A 34 7.60 -2.89 -16.48
N ALA A 35 8.02 -2.17 -15.43
CA ALA A 35 9.10 -2.61 -14.55
C ALA A 35 8.76 -3.93 -13.85
N LYS A 36 7.51 -4.08 -13.35
CA LYS A 36 7.02 -5.33 -12.77
C LYS A 36 7.07 -6.47 -13.77
N GLN A 37 6.56 -6.27 -14.99
CA GLN A 37 6.58 -7.29 -16.04
C GLN A 37 8.00 -7.75 -16.37
N LEU A 38 8.95 -6.81 -16.46
CA LEU A 38 10.36 -7.13 -16.71
C LEU A 38 10.98 -7.94 -15.56
N LEU A 39 10.75 -7.54 -14.31
CA LEU A 39 11.25 -8.27 -13.14
C LEU A 39 10.67 -9.69 -13.05
N GLU A 40 9.38 -9.85 -13.33
CA GLU A 40 8.73 -11.17 -13.37
C GLU A 40 9.29 -12.05 -14.51
N ALA A 41 9.51 -11.48 -15.70
CA ALA A 41 10.08 -12.20 -16.84
C ALA A 41 11.54 -12.64 -16.61
N GLU A 42 12.32 -11.83 -15.89
CA GLU A 42 13.69 -12.15 -15.49
C GLU A 42 13.77 -13.00 -14.20
N ASN A 43 12.63 -13.34 -13.59
CA ASN A 43 12.54 -14.02 -12.29
C ASN A 43 13.36 -13.32 -11.18
N ARG A 44 13.31 -11.98 -11.14
CA ARG A 44 14.04 -11.14 -10.19
C ARG A 44 13.11 -10.60 -9.12
N HIS A 45 13.38 -11.01 -7.88
CA HIS A 45 12.57 -10.67 -6.70
C HIS A 45 13.44 -9.97 -5.63
N PRO A 46 13.95 -8.75 -5.88
CA PRO A 46 14.78 -8.05 -4.91
C PRO A 46 13.95 -7.67 -3.68
N ALA A 47 14.50 -7.90 -2.48
CA ALA A 47 13.98 -7.34 -1.25
C ALA A 47 14.45 -5.89 -1.11
N VAL A 48 13.52 -4.96 -0.93
CA VAL A 48 13.81 -3.53 -0.84
C VAL A 48 13.04 -2.90 0.32
N THR A 49 13.56 -1.80 0.85
CA THR A 49 12.85 -0.94 1.79
C THR A 49 12.44 0.34 1.08
N MET A 50 11.15 0.66 1.14
CA MET A 50 10.61 1.94 0.65
C MET A 50 10.15 2.78 1.84
N GLN A 51 10.53 4.06 1.85
CA GLN A 51 10.09 5.02 2.86
C GLN A 51 9.33 6.17 2.18
N VAL A 52 8.19 6.53 2.75
CA VAL A 52 7.36 7.66 2.30
C VAL A 52 7.40 8.71 3.40
N PHE A 53 7.82 9.91 3.03
CA PHE A 53 7.93 11.06 3.92
C PHE A 53 7.45 12.32 3.19
N GLN A 54 7.03 13.31 3.96
CA GLN A 54 6.70 14.64 3.44
C GLN A 54 7.89 15.59 3.61
N LYS A 55 7.77 16.85 3.15
CA LYS A 55 8.79 17.90 3.35
C LYS A 55 8.33 19.10 4.18
N GLU A 56 7.09 19.10 4.67
CA GLU A 56 6.45 20.21 5.39
C GLU A 56 5.72 19.71 6.63
N GLU A 57 5.77 20.44 7.74
CA GLU A 57 4.95 20.13 8.92
C GLU A 57 3.47 19.91 8.54
N SER A 58 2.90 18.78 8.94
CA SER A 58 1.59 18.32 8.47
C SER A 58 0.92 17.39 9.48
N VAL A 59 -0.36 17.10 9.26
CA VAL A 59 -1.09 16.03 9.95
C VAL A 59 -1.27 14.87 8.98
N LEU A 60 -0.90 13.66 9.39
CA LEU A 60 -1.00 12.47 8.55
C LEU A 60 -2.46 12.11 8.29
N GLY A 61 -2.79 11.99 6.99
CA GLY A 61 -4.11 11.66 6.46
C GLY A 61 -4.05 10.48 5.49
N GLY A 62 -4.95 9.51 5.58
CA GLY A 62 -5.15 8.44 4.59
C GLY A 62 -4.23 7.23 4.75
N ILE A 63 -3.51 7.13 5.87
CA ILE A 63 -2.55 6.04 6.10
C ILE A 63 -3.25 4.68 6.23
N ASP A 64 -4.45 4.64 6.80
CA ASP A 64 -5.19 3.39 6.95
C ASP A 64 -5.71 2.88 5.60
N GLU A 65 -6.08 3.79 4.68
CA GLU A 65 -6.45 3.44 3.31
C GLU A 65 -5.25 2.93 2.51
N ALA A 66 -4.09 3.57 2.66
CA ALA A 66 -2.85 3.12 2.03
C ALA A 66 -2.47 1.70 2.49
N ILE A 67 -2.58 1.41 3.79
CA ILE A 67 -2.36 0.07 4.33
C ILE A 67 -3.42 -0.92 3.80
N ALA A 68 -4.69 -0.50 3.66
CA ALA A 68 -5.73 -1.34 3.07
C ALA A 68 -5.46 -1.69 1.60
N VAL A 69 -4.88 -0.77 0.83
CA VAL A 69 -4.40 -1.04 -0.54
C VAL A 69 -3.31 -2.10 -0.52
N LEU A 70 -2.30 -1.97 0.34
CA LEU A 70 -1.23 -2.99 0.47
C LEU A 70 -1.81 -4.37 0.85
N LYS A 71 -2.68 -4.42 1.87
CA LYS A 71 -3.32 -5.67 2.33
C LYS A 71 -4.10 -6.38 1.23
N GLN A 72 -4.87 -5.64 0.45
CA GLN A 72 -5.78 -6.23 -0.55
C GLN A 72 -5.15 -6.39 -1.93
N CYS A 73 -4.18 -5.56 -2.29
CA CYS A 73 -3.73 -5.42 -3.68
C CYS A 73 -2.26 -5.78 -3.90
N ALA A 74 -1.42 -5.85 -2.85
CA ALA A 74 -0.05 -6.34 -3.02
C ALA A 74 -0.06 -7.82 -3.38
N GLY A 75 0.67 -8.20 -4.42
CA GLY A 75 0.71 -9.57 -4.92
C GLY A 75 1.13 -9.65 -6.38
N SER A 76 1.02 -10.84 -6.93
CA SER A 76 1.30 -11.13 -8.33
C SER A 76 0.23 -12.07 -8.91
N PHE A 77 0.31 -12.34 -10.21
CA PHE A 77 -0.62 -13.25 -10.89
C PHE A 77 0.11 -14.47 -11.46
N PRO A 78 0.71 -15.34 -10.62
CA PRO A 78 1.34 -16.55 -11.12
C PRO A 78 0.26 -17.45 -11.73
N GLN A 79 0.48 -17.87 -12.98
CA GLN A 79 -0.39 -18.85 -13.67
C GLN A 79 -1.87 -18.42 -13.78
N GLY A 80 -2.16 -17.12 -13.74
CA GLY A 80 -3.50 -16.57 -13.97
C GLY A 80 -4.38 -16.42 -12.72
N GLY A 81 -3.90 -16.78 -11.52
CA GLY A 81 -4.57 -16.52 -10.24
C GLY A 81 -3.82 -15.47 -9.41
N PHE A 82 -4.55 -14.67 -8.61
CA PHE A 82 -3.91 -13.69 -7.71
C PHE A 82 -3.27 -14.40 -6.51
N ASP A 83 -1.95 -14.25 -6.37
CA ASP A 83 -1.18 -14.66 -5.18
C ASP A 83 -0.99 -13.44 -4.26
N PRO A 84 -1.65 -13.40 -3.10
CA PRO A 84 -1.56 -12.27 -2.18
C PRO A 84 -0.15 -12.15 -1.59
N GLY A 85 0.36 -10.92 -1.59
CA GLY A 85 1.70 -10.59 -1.12
C GLY A 85 1.78 -10.08 0.31
N TRP A 86 0.65 -9.84 0.99
CA TRP A 86 0.63 -9.18 2.31
C TRP A 86 1.54 -9.86 3.34
N GLU A 87 1.49 -11.19 3.45
CA GLU A 87 2.31 -11.96 4.39
C GLU A 87 3.81 -11.90 4.10
N LYS A 88 4.19 -11.41 2.91
CA LYS A 88 5.59 -11.22 2.48
C LYS A 88 6.09 -9.79 2.73
N LEU A 89 5.24 -8.90 3.25
CA LEU A 89 5.56 -7.50 3.52
C LEU A 89 5.72 -7.22 5.01
N GLU A 90 6.74 -6.46 5.36
CA GLU A 90 6.86 -5.82 6.66
C GLU A 90 6.45 -4.35 6.52
N VAL A 91 5.38 -3.95 7.22
CA VAL A 91 4.79 -2.60 7.08
C VAL A 91 4.76 -1.90 8.43
N HIS A 92 5.48 -0.79 8.51
CA HIS A 92 5.49 0.13 9.65
C HIS A 92 4.86 1.46 9.24
N ALA A 93 4.00 2.02 10.09
CA ALA A 93 3.33 3.28 9.80
C ALA A 93 2.94 4.02 11.10
N LEU A 94 2.94 5.36 11.03
CA LEU A 94 2.29 6.23 12.00
C LEU A 94 0.76 6.13 11.88
N ASN A 95 0.03 6.52 12.93
CA ASN A 95 -1.43 6.45 12.97
C ASN A 95 -2.08 7.63 12.28
N GLU A 96 -3.33 7.42 11.87
CA GLU A 96 -4.17 8.48 11.33
C GLU A 96 -4.23 9.66 12.30
N GLY A 97 -4.00 10.88 11.79
CA GLY A 97 -3.99 12.10 12.59
C GLY A 97 -2.71 12.37 13.38
N ASP A 98 -1.67 11.54 13.28
CA ASP A 98 -0.37 11.85 13.89
C ASP A 98 0.25 13.10 13.21
N GLU A 99 0.84 13.99 14.00
CA GLU A 99 1.63 15.11 13.49
C GLU A 99 2.95 14.59 12.90
N ILE A 100 3.34 15.12 11.74
CA ILE A 100 4.53 14.72 11.01
C ILE A 100 5.36 15.96 10.63
N ALA A 101 6.67 15.81 10.70
CA ALA A 101 7.66 16.83 10.33
C ALA A 101 8.73 16.23 9.40
N PRO A 102 9.49 17.07 8.68
CA PRO A 102 10.54 16.63 7.74
C PRO A 102 11.70 15.87 8.40
#